data_AF-A0A8J7CBN1-F1
#
_entry.id   AF-A0A8J7CBN1-F1
#
_cell.length_a   1.000
_cell.length_b   1.000
_cell.length_c   1.000
_cell.angle_alpha   90.00
_cell.angle_beta   90.00
_cell.angle_gamma   90.00
#
_symmetry.space_group_name_H-M   'P 1'
#
loop_
_entity.id
_entity.type
_entity.pdbx_description
1 polymer ?
#
loop_
_entity_poly.entity_id
_entity_poly.type
_entity_poly.pdbx_seq_one_letter_code
_entity_poly.pdbx_strand_id
1 'polypeptide(L)'
;MATYTLTVELPESVFQQLARIAQLTNQSLETIVAQSITSNLPPSADNAPPQMQTELLKMQTLPIAELQEIARAQVPVEQQQHHLTLLEKNQSGSITTEELKRLNSLRIIADELMVRKAYAWSVLRWRGYRVPAFEDLPEE
;
A
#
# COMPACT_ATOMS: atom_id res chain seq x y z
N MET A 1 10.30 -5.14 22.98
CA MET A 1 10.12 -3.90 22.19
C MET A 1 10.74 -2.77 22.98
N ALA A 2 11.58 -1.94 22.35
CA ALA A 2 12.13 -0.75 23.01
C ALA A 2 11.04 0.33 23.08
N THR A 3 10.84 0.92 24.26
CA THR A 3 9.92 2.04 24.48
C THR A 3 10.71 3.32 24.66
N TYR A 4 10.28 4.39 23.99
CA TYR A 4 10.90 5.71 24.07
C TYR A 4 9.89 6.72 24.60
N THR A 5 10.34 7.63 25.47
CA THR A 5 9.51 8.72 25.99
C THR A 5 9.69 9.96 25.11
N LEU A 6 8.57 10.51 24.64
CA LEU A 6 8.53 11.73 23.83
C LEU A 6 7.67 12.78 24.55
N THR A 7 8.22 13.96 24.77
CA THR A 7 7.46 15.13 25.24
C THR A 7 7.00 15.94 24.03
N VAL A 8 5.69 16.18 23.92
CA VAL A 8 5.09 16.92 22.80
C VAL A 8 4.29 18.08 23.35
N GLU A 9 4.45 19.26 22.76
CA GLU A 9 3.55 20.39 23.03
C GLU A 9 2.28 20.25 22.20
N LEU A 10 1.12 20.21 22.87
CA LEU A 10 -0.18 20.05 22.25
C LEU A 10 -1.05 21.28 22.55
N PRO A 11 -1.90 21.74 21.62
CA PRO A 11 -2.93 22.72 21.93
C PRO A 11 -3.82 22.22 23.07
N GLU A 12 -4.20 23.12 23.97
CA GLU A 12 -5.03 22.77 25.15
C GLU A 12 -6.33 22.04 24.74
N SER A 13 -6.96 22.49 23.65
CA SER A 13 -8.18 21.86 23.12
C SER A 13 -8.00 20.39 22.76
N VAL A 14 -6.85 20.02 22.17
CA VAL A 14 -6.52 18.64 21.80
C VAL A 14 -6.28 17.82 23.05
N PHE A 15 -5.51 18.33 24.02
CA PHE A 15 -5.27 17.65 25.28
C PHE A 15 -6.59 17.36 26.03
N GLN A 16 -7.47 18.36 26.17
CA GLN A 16 -8.76 18.20 26.83
C GLN A 16 -9.65 17.15 26.13
N GLN A 17 -9.63 17.12 24.79
CA GLN A 17 -10.36 16.10 24.02
C GLN A 17 -9.81 14.68 24.29
N LEU A 18 -8.50 14.50 24.25
CA LEU A 18 -7.86 13.21 24.52
C LEU A 18 -8.12 12.74 25.96
N ALA A 19 -8.05 13.65 26.93
CA ALA A 19 -8.35 13.37 28.33
C ALA A 19 -9.81 12.94 28.54
N ARG A 20 -10.76 13.59 27.85
CA ARG A 20 -12.18 13.20 27.88
C ARG A 20 -12.38 11.79 27.32
N ILE A 21 -11.75 11.47 26.19
CA ILE A 21 -11.84 10.14 25.58
C ILE A 21 -11.26 9.09 26.55
N ALA A 22 -10.08 9.34 27.11
CA ALA A 22 -9.44 8.46 28.08
C ALA A 22 -10.35 8.14 29.28
N GLN A 23 -11.05 9.15 29.83
CA GLN A 23 -12.03 8.96 30.90
C GLN A 23 -13.23 8.12 30.45
N LEU A 24 -13.79 8.41 29.27
CA LEU A 24 -14.96 7.71 28.73
C LEU A 24 -14.66 6.25 28.38
N THR A 25 -13.45 5.95 27.90
CA THR A 25 -13.02 4.59 27.54
C THR A 25 -12.32 3.85 28.69
N ASN A 26 -12.14 4.51 29.83
CA ASN A 26 -11.39 4.00 30.98
C ASN A 26 -9.97 3.52 30.61
N GLN A 27 -9.29 4.28 29.75
CA GLN A 27 -7.92 4.03 29.31
C GLN A 27 -6.99 5.14 29.79
N SER A 28 -5.68 4.87 29.86
CA SER A 28 -4.72 5.93 30.17
C SER A 28 -4.63 6.94 29.04
N LEU A 29 -4.35 8.21 29.37
CA LEU A 29 -4.11 9.25 28.37
C LEU A 29 -2.99 8.86 27.41
N GLU A 30 -1.91 8.26 27.94
CA GLU A 30 -0.78 7.74 27.16
C GLU A 30 -1.23 6.70 26.11
N THR A 31 -2.15 5.81 26.48
CA THR A 31 -2.69 4.80 25.55
C THR A 31 -3.46 5.44 24.42
N ILE A 32 -4.34 6.41 24.74
CA ILE A 32 -5.12 7.15 23.74
C ILE A 32 -4.22 7.94 22.80
N VAL A 33 -3.19 8.62 23.34
CA VAL A 33 -2.20 9.36 22.56
C VAL A 33 -1.43 8.43 21.64
N ALA A 34 -0.89 7.32 22.17
CA ALA A 34 -0.15 6.35 21.39
C ALA A 34 -1.00 5.76 20.25
N GLN A 35 -2.23 5.33 20.55
CA GLN A 35 -3.16 4.81 19.54
C GLN A 35 -3.50 5.86 18.47
N SER A 36 -3.70 7.12 18.88
CA SER A 36 -3.99 8.23 17.96
C SER A 36 -2.80 8.50 17.03
N ILE A 37 -1.57 8.45 17.54
CA ILE A 37 -0.36 8.62 16.73
C ILE A 37 -0.23 7.44 15.77
N THR A 38 -0.23 6.20 16.29
CA THR A 38 -0.05 4.98 15.49
C THR A 38 -1.08 4.88 14.36
N SER A 39 -2.34 5.24 14.62
CA SER A 39 -3.41 5.17 13.62
C SER A 39 -3.29 6.20 12.50
N ASN A 40 -2.52 7.27 12.71
CA ASN A 40 -2.32 8.35 11.74
C ASN A 40 -0.95 8.33 11.05
N LEU A 41 -0.11 7.33 11.33
CA LEU A 41 1.17 7.18 10.66
C LEU A 41 0.98 6.89 9.17
N PRO A 42 1.86 7.43 8.30
CA PRO A 42 1.86 7.08 6.89
C PRO A 42 2.15 5.58 6.70
N PRO A 43 1.70 4.98 5.59
CA PRO A 43 1.94 3.57 5.31
C PRO A 43 3.45 3.27 5.20
N SER A 44 3.91 2.25 5.92
CA SER A 44 5.30 1.81 5.83
C SER A 44 5.56 1.03 4.54
N ALA A 45 6.81 1.06 4.08
CA ALA A 45 7.27 0.28 2.93
C ALA A 45 8.05 -0.98 3.37
N ASP A 46 8.10 -1.30 4.66
CA ASP A 46 9.02 -2.29 5.23
C ASP A 46 8.77 -3.72 4.71
N ASN A 47 7.51 -4.03 4.35
CA ASN A 47 7.11 -5.33 3.81
C ASN A 47 7.34 -5.44 2.29
N ALA A 48 7.72 -4.36 1.62
CA ALA A 48 7.98 -4.37 0.18
C ALA A 48 9.42 -4.83 -0.13
N PRO A 49 9.68 -5.35 -1.34
CA PRO A 49 11.03 -5.67 -1.79
C PRO A 49 11.97 -4.47 -1.63
N PRO A 50 13.22 -4.65 -1.13
CA PRO A 50 14.14 -3.55 -0.84
C PRO A 50 14.37 -2.58 -2.02
N GLN A 51 14.32 -3.13 -3.24
CA GLN A 51 14.49 -2.38 -4.49
C GLN A 51 13.37 -1.35 -4.72
N MET A 52 12.17 -1.61 -4.18
CA MET A 52 10.99 -0.76 -4.35
C MET A 52 10.79 0.21 -3.18
N GLN A 53 11.35 -0.06 -2.00
CA GLN A 53 11.04 0.73 -0.78
C GLN A 53 11.27 2.24 -0.97
N THR A 54 12.39 2.61 -1.60
CA THR A 54 12.70 4.02 -1.90
C THR A 54 11.68 4.65 -2.84
N GLU A 55 11.22 3.90 -3.85
CA GLU A 55 10.19 4.36 -4.78
C GLU A 55 8.84 4.55 -4.05
N LEU A 56 8.43 3.56 -3.26
CA LEU A 56 7.19 3.61 -2.49
C LEU A 56 7.17 4.78 -1.52
N LEU A 57 8.25 4.99 -0.75
CA LEU A 57 8.30 6.14 0.17
C LEU A 57 8.20 7.49 -0.54
N LYS A 58 8.74 7.62 -1.76
CA LYS A 58 8.55 8.82 -2.60
C LYS A 58 7.09 9.00 -3.02
N MET A 59 6.32 7.93 -3.18
CA MET A 59 4.89 8.04 -3.50
C MET A 59 4.10 8.82 -2.44
N GLN A 60 4.57 8.82 -1.18
CA GLN A 60 3.96 9.62 -0.11
C GLN A 60 4.00 11.13 -0.35
N THR A 61 4.79 11.64 -1.29
CA THR A 61 4.86 13.07 -1.64
C THR A 61 4.14 13.40 -2.96
N LEU A 62 3.69 12.40 -3.71
CA LEU A 62 3.05 12.60 -5.01
C LEU A 62 1.66 13.26 -4.86
N PRO A 63 1.19 14.02 -5.88
CA PRO A 63 -0.19 14.51 -5.94
C PRO A 63 -1.23 13.37 -5.94
N ILE A 64 -2.45 13.68 -5.49
CA ILE A 64 -3.56 12.70 -5.47
C ILE A 64 -3.84 12.13 -6.86
N ALA A 65 -3.83 12.96 -7.91
CA ALA A 65 -4.09 12.52 -9.28
C ALA A 65 -3.07 11.47 -9.75
N GLU A 66 -1.77 11.69 -9.49
CA GLU A 66 -0.73 10.73 -9.84
C GLU A 66 -0.86 9.42 -9.07
N LEU A 67 -1.21 9.49 -7.79
CA LEU A 67 -1.48 8.30 -6.99
C LEU A 67 -2.68 7.51 -7.52
N GLN A 68 -3.70 8.17 -8.04
CA GLN A 68 -4.85 7.50 -8.64
C GLN A 68 -4.50 6.80 -9.95
N GLU A 69 -3.69 7.42 -10.80
CA GLU A 69 -3.18 6.81 -12.03
C GLU A 69 -2.39 5.53 -11.71
N ILE A 70 -1.48 5.60 -10.72
CA ILE A 70 -0.72 4.43 -10.27
C ILE A 70 -1.65 3.37 -9.67
N ALA A 71 -2.60 3.77 -8.83
CA ALA A 71 -3.54 2.86 -8.17
C ALA A 71 -4.46 2.11 -9.16
N ARG A 72 -4.79 2.75 -10.29
CA ARG A 72 -5.66 2.21 -11.34
C ARG A 72 -4.90 1.61 -12.51
N ALA A 73 -3.57 1.69 -12.51
CA ALA A 73 -2.74 1.12 -13.56
C ALA A 73 -3.07 -0.36 -13.79
N GLN A 74 -3.14 -0.76 -15.06
CA GLN A 74 -3.42 -2.14 -15.46
C GLN A 74 -2.27 -2.68 -16.30
N VAL A 75 -2.07 -3.99 -16.24
CA VAL A 75 -1.19 -4.67 -17.19
C VAL A 75 -1.83 -4.55 -18.58
N PRO A 76 -1.09 -4.14 -19.62
CA PRO A 76 -1.64 -4.09 -20.98
C PRO A 76 -2.25 -5.43 -21.41
N VAL A 77 -3.40 -5.40 -22.08
CA VAL A 77 -4.14 -6.60 -22.51
C VAL A 77 -3.27 -7.53 -23.36
N GLU A 78 -2.42 -6.99 -24.22
CA GLU A 78 -1.46 -7.78 -25.01
C GLU A 78 -0.49 -8.58 -24.13
N GLN A 79 -0.02 -8.00 -23.02
CA GLN A 79 0.87 -8.69 -22.08
C GLN A 79 0.13 -9.77 -21.29
N GLN A 80 -1.14 -9.55 -20.95
CA GLN A 80 -1.99 -10.56 -20.31
C GLN A 80 -2.23 -11.76 -21.24
N GLN A 81 -2.60 -11.52 -22.50
CA GLN A 81 -2.80 -12.57 -23.50
C GLN A 81 -1.52 -13.38 -23.75
N HIS A 82 -0.38 -12.68 -23.86
CA HIS A 82 0.92 -13.33 -23.95
C HIS A 82 1.25 -14.16 -22.71
N HIS A 83 0.93 -13.68 -21.51
CA HIS A 83 1.13 -14.43 -20.27
C HIS A 83 0.31 -15.72 -20.24
N LEU A 84 -0.97 -15.66 -20.62
CA LEU A 84 -1.85 -16.84 -20.72
C LEU A 84 -1.32 -17.87 -21.72
N THR A 85 -0.88 -17.42 -22.89
CA THR A 85 -0.30 -18.31 -23.92
C THR A 85 0.96 -19.02 -23.40
N LEU A 86 1.82 -18.31 -22.66
CA LEU A 86 3.02 -18.89 -22.06
C LEU A 86 2.69 -19.87 -20.91
N LEU A 87 1.64 -19.61 -20.13
CA LEU A 87 1.16 -20.52 -19.10
C LEU A 87 0.63 -21.83 -19.70
N GLU A 88 -0.15 -21.76 -20.78
CA GLU A 88 -0.64 -22.94 -21.50
C GLU A 88 0.53 -23.80 -22.02
N LYS A 89 1.53 -23.17 -22.65
CA LYS A 89 2.74 -23.85 -23.12
C LYS A 89 3.56 -24.49 -21.99
N ASN A 90 3.58 -23.88 -20.81
CA ASN A 90 4.25 -24.42 -19.64
C ASN A 90 3.51 -25.68 -19.13
N GLN A 91 2.18 -25.61 -19.03
CA GLN A 91 1.35 -26.74 -18.62
C GLN A 91 1.43 -27.92 -19.61
N SER A 92 1.52 -27.66 -20.92
CA SER A 92 1.67 -28.69 -21.95
C SER A 92 3.11 -29.24 -22.08
N GLY A 93 4.07 -28.70 -21.32
CA GLY A 93 5.48 -29.11 -21.38
C GLY A 93 6.21 -28.73 -22.67
N SER A 94 5.61 -27.87 -23.52
CA SER A 94 6.18 -27.42 -24.79
C SER A 94 6.93 -26.08 -24.68
N ILE A 95 7.12 -25.58 -23.45
CA ILE A 95 7.78 -24.29 -23.21
C ILE A 95 9.29 -24.38 -23.42
N THR A 96 9.85 -23.41 -24.13
CA THR A 96 11.30 -23.28 -24.30
C THR A 96 11.94 -22.57 -23.10
N THR A 97 13.26 -22.72 -22.93
CA THR A 97 14.01 -22.01 -21.87
C THR A 97 13.87 -20.49 -21.96
N GLU A 98 13.83 -19.94 -23.18
CA GLU A 98 13.66 -18.50 -23.41
C GLU A 98 12.24 -18.03 -23.06
N GLU A 99 11.22 -18.81 -23.41
CA GLU A 99 9.84 -18.55 -23.02
C GLU A 99 9.64 -18.64 -21.49
N LEU A 100 10.33 -19.56 -20.82
CA LEU A 100 10.27 -19.71 -19.37
C LEU A 100 10.92 -18.51 -18.64
N LYS A 101 12.05 -18.01 -19.16
CA LYS A 101 12.63 -16.73 -18.68
C LYS A 101 11.65 -15.58 -18.87
N ARG A 102 11.00 -15.50 -20.04
CA ARG A 102 10.01 -14.44 -20.34
C ARG A 102 8.80 -14.51 -19.40
N LEU A 103 8.29 -15.70 -19.12
CA LEU A 103 7.19 -15.94 -18.20
C LEU A 103 7.53 -15.43 -16.78
N ASN A 104 8.75 -15.74 -16.29
CA ASN A 104 9.22 -15.25 -15.00
C ASN A 104 9.35 -13.71 -14.97
N SER A 105 9.87 -13.11 -16.02
CA SER A 105 9.96 -11.64 -16.12
C SER A 105 8.57 -10.98 -16.09
N LEU A 106 7.59 -11.55 -16.80
CA LEU A 106 6.21 -11.04 -16.79
C LEU A 106 5.60 -11.13 -15.38
N ARG A 107 5.86 -12.21 -14.65
CA ARG A 107 5.39 -12.35 -13.27
C ARG A 107 5.97 -11.28 -12.35
N ILE A 108 7.29 -11.05 -12.42
CA ILE A 108 7.96 -10.01 -11.62
C ILE A 108 7.36 -8.63 -11.91
N ILE A 109 7.16 -8.29 -13.19
CA ILE A 109 6.56 -6.99 -13.57
C ILE A 109 5.14 -6.84 -12.99
N ALA A 110 4.33 -7.90 -13.06
CA ALA A 110 2.99 -7.89 -12.51
C ALA A 110 3.00 -7.75 -10.97
N ASP A 111 3.88 -8.47 -10.28
CA ASP A 111 4.04 -8.42 -8.82
C ASP A 111 4.45 -7.00 -8.37
N GLU A 112 5.44 -6.40 -9.03
CA GLU A 112 5.85 -5.03 -8.72
C GLU A 112 4.74 -4.01 -9.00
N LEU A 113 3.98 -4.18 -10.08
CA LEU A 113 2.82 -3.32 -10.35
C LEU A 113 1.79 -3.43 -9.23
N MET A 114 1.50 -4.64 -8.76
CA MET A 114 0.55 -4.88 -7.67
C MET A 114 1.01 -4.23 -6.37
N VAL A 115 2.31 -4.30 -6.05
CA VAL A 115 2.89 -3.62 -4.88
C VAL A 115 2.74 -2.10 -4.98
N ARG A 116 3.04 -1.49 -6.14
CA ARG A 116 2.83 -0.05 -6.37
C ARG A 116 1.36 0.34 -6.21
N LYS A 117 0.44 -0.43 -6.78
CA LYS A 117 -1.02 -0.20 -6.66
C LYS A 117 -1.48 -0.25 -5.20
N ALA A 118 -1.11 -1.30 -4.48
CA ALA A 118 -1.49 -1.48 -3.08
C ALA A 118 -0.96 -0.34 -2.21
N TYR A 119 0.28 0.09 -2.46
CA TYR A 119 0.88 1.22 -1.74
C TYR A 119 0.18 2.55 -2.08
N ALA A 120 -0.10 2.80 -3.37
CA ALA A 120 -0.84 4.00 -3.80
C ALA A 120 -2.21 4.09 -3.10
N TRP A 121 -2.95 2.98 -3.04
CA TRP A 121 -4.22 2.92 -2.32
C TRP A 121 -4.07 3.19 -0.82
N SER A 122 -3.00 2.69 -0.21
CA SER A 122 -2.70 2.92 1.21
C SER A 122 -2.40 4.40 1.50
N VAL A 123 -1.63 5.07 0.63
CA VAL A 123 -1.35 6.52 0.74
C VAL A 123 -2.62 7.33 0.51
N LEU A 124 -3.43 6.98 -0.49
CA LEU A 124 -4.71 7.63 -0.75
C LEU A 124 -5.65 7.53 0.46
N ARG A 125 -5.77 6.35 1.07
CA ARG A 125 -6.57 6.14 2.28
C ARG A 125 -6.05 6.97 3.45
N TRP A 126 -4.73 6.98 3.68
CA TRP A 126 -4.10 7.78 4.73
C TRP A 126 -4.39 9.28 4.57
N ARG A 127 -4.47 9.77 3.34
CA ARG A 127 -4.84 11.18 3.03
C ARG A 127 -6.36 11.45 3.05
N GLY A 128 -7.18 10.49 3.48
CA GLY A 128 -8.63 10.64 3.58
C GLY A 128 -9.39 10.47 2.25
N TYR A 129 -8.74 9.96 1.20
CA TYR A 129 -9.42 9.62 -0.05
C TYR A 129 -10.24 8.34 0.12
N ARG A 130 -11.46 8.30 -0.43
CA ARG A 130 -12.27 7.07 -0.44
C ARG A 130 -11.63 6.07 -1.39
N VAL A 131 -11.16 4.97 -0.83
CA VAL A 131 -10.80 3.78 -1.61
C VAL A 131 -12.12 3.20 -2.13
N PRO A 132 -12.28 2.99 -3.44
CA PRO A 132 -13.44 2.29 -4.01
C PRO A 132 -13.58 0.93 -3.32
N ALA A 133 -14.82 0.46 -3.14
CA ALA A 133 -15.01 -0.91 -2.69
C ALA A 133 -14.38 -1.87 -3.72
N PHE A 134 -14.07 -3.11 -3.31
CA PHE A 134 -13.60 -4.13 -4.26
C PHE A 134 -14.58 -4.30 -5.44
N GLU A 135 -15.87 -4.07 -5.19
CA GLU A 135 -16.98 -4.08 -6.15
C GLU A 135 -16.96 -2.91 -7.16
N ASP A 136 -16.24 -1.82 -6.85
CA ASP A 136 -16.10 -0.63 -7.70
C ASP A 136 -14.79 -0.64 -8.51
N LEU A 137 -13.94 -1.66 -8.33
CA LEU A 137 -12.78 -1.85 -9.19
C LEU A 137 -13.29 -2.35 -10.55
N PRO A 138 -12.77 -1.84 -11.68
CA PRO A 138 -13.12 -2.37 -12.99
C PRO A 138 -12.87 -3.89 -12.97
N GLU A 139 -13.89 -4.66 -13.35
CA GLU A 139 -13.78 -6.12 -13.46
C GLU A 139 -12.59 -6.48 -14.38
N GLU A 140 -11.87 -7.52 -13.97
CA GLU A 140 -10.64 -8.04 -14.60
C GLU A 140 -10.80 -8.41 -16.08
#